data_AF-A0A1R4H0N4-F1
#
_entry.id   AF-A0A1R4H0N4-F1
#
_cell.length_a   1.000
_cell.length_b   1.000
_cell.length_c   1.000
_cell.angle_alpha   90.00
_cell.angle_beta   90.00
_cell.angle_gamma   90.00
#
_symmetry.space_group_name_H-M   'P 1'
#
loop_
_entity.id
_entity.type
_entity.pdbx_description
1 polymer ?
#
loop_
_entity_poly.entity_id
_entity_poly.type
_entity_poly.pdbx_seq_one_letter_code
_entity_poly.pdbx_strand_id
1 'polypeptide(L)' 'MNKNSTSPMSDDTIDEYPEINQNDLNRAIRRRNFVDVSEKQNITIALDSEIINWFKKKSEGKEYQSLINATLRDVIARNP' A
#
# COMPACT_ATOMS: atom_id res chain seq x y z
N MET A 1 36.07 29.70 9.65
CA MET A 1 34.92 29.77 10.57
C MET A 1 34.44 31.22 10.63
N ASN A 2 33.33 31.55 9.96
CA ASN A 2 32.66 32.86 10.06
C ASN A 2 31.58 32.79 11.15
N LYS A 3 31.48 33.82 11.99
CA LYS A 3 30.70 33.80 13.25
C LYS A 3 29.44 34.66 13.19
N ASN A 4 28.83 34.83 12.01
CA ASN A 4 27.86 35.91 11.76
C ASN A 4 26.53 35.41 11.18
N SER A 5 26.08 34.20 11.56
CA SER A 5 24.71 33.78 11.26
C SER A 5 23.87 33.91 12.52
N THR A 6 23.24 35.06 12.70
CA THR A 6 22.13 35.24 13.63
C THR A 6 20.87 35.37 12.80
N SER A 7 20.22 34.25 12.51
CA SER A 7 18.84 34.27 12.07
C SER A 7 17.97 34.57 13.30
N PRO A 8 17.12 35.61 13.29
CA PRO A 8 16.14 35.77 14.34
C PRO A 8 15.16 34.61 14.20
N MET A 9 15.13 33.70 15.19
CA MET A 9 14.02 32.76 15.36
C MET A 9 12.78 33.62 15.53
N SER A 10 12.06 33.78 14.43
CA SER A 10 10.90 34.63 14.35
C SER A 10 9.73 33.79 14.85
N ASP A 11 9.25 34.15 16.03
CA ASP A 11 7.92 33.86 16.56
C ASP A 11 7.61 32.39 16.88
N ASP A 12 7.63 32.06 18.17
CA ASP A 12 7.26 30.78 18.82
C ASP A 12 5.78 30.35 18.57
N THR A 13 5.13 30.80 17.49
CA THR A 13 3.70 30.55 17.23
C THR A 13 3.39 29.94 15.86
N ILE A 14 4.36 29.81 14.96
CA ILE A 14 4.12 29.37 13.57
C ILE A 14 4.43 27.89 13.32
N ASP A 15 5.17 27.21 14.20
CA ASP A 15 5.67 25.84 13.96
C ASP A 15 4.91 24.74 14.73
N GLU A 16 3.82 25.08 15.42
CA GLU A 16 3.01 24.10 16.14
C GLU A 16 1.97 23.48 15.20
N TYR A 17 2.35 22.37 14.55
CA TYR A 17 1.40 21.54 13.83
C TYR A 17 0.32 21.04 14.80
N PRO A 18 -0.96 21.05 14.39
CA PRO A 18 -2.02 20.52 15.23
C PRO A 18 -1.75 19.05 15.55
N GLU A 19 -2.00 18.68 16.81
CA GLU A 19 -1.87 17.28 17.23
C GLU A 19 -2.79 16.40 16.38
N ILE A 20 -2.21 15.35 15.81
CA ILE A 20 -2.94 14.39 14.96
C ILE A 20 -4.00 13.70 15.81
N ASN A 21 -5.28 13.84 15.44
CA ASN A 21 -6.37 13.19 16.15
C ASN A 21 -6.83 11.88 15.46
N GLN A 22 -7.68 11.11 16.13
CA GLN A 22 -8.17 9.83 15.60
C GLN A 22 -9.04 9.98 14.33
N ASN A 23 -9.75 11.09 14.18
CA ASN A 23 -10.54 11.39 12.99
C ASN A 23 -9.64 11.67 11.77
N ASP A 24 -8.46 12.28 11.98
CA ASP A 24 -7.46 12.49 10.94
C ASP A 24 -6.90 11.14 10.45
N LEU A 25 -6.68 10.20 11.37
CA LEU A 25 -6.30 8.83 11.04
C LEU A 25 -7.42 8.09 10.30
N ASN A 26 -8.68 8.26 10.70
CA ASN A 26 -9.82 7.62 10.05
C ASN A 26 -10.05 8.13 8.62
N ARG A 27 -9.72 9.39 8.34
CA ARG A 27 -9.77 9.98 6.98
C ARG A 27 -8.53 9.65 6.15
N ALA A 28 -7.46 9.12 6.76
CA ALA A 28 -6.21 8.89 6.06
C ALA A 28 -6.36 7.82 4.96
N ILE A 29 -5.98 8.17 3.72
CA ILE A 29 -5.97 7.24 2.59
C ILE A 29 -4.59 6.57 2.53
N ARG A 30 -4.55 5.25 2.67
CA ARG A 30 -3.30 4.49 2.59
C ARG A 30 -2.84 4.37 1.14
N ARG A 31 -1.92 5.23 0.73
CA ARG A 31 -1.29 5.18 -0.60
C ARG A 31 -0.02 4.32 -0.57
N ARG A 32 0.06 3.32 -1.44
CA ARG A 32 1.35 2.76 -1.90
C ARG A 32 1.52 3.16 -3.36
N ASN A 33 2.64 3.81 -3.70
CA ASN A 33 2.97 4.20 -5.07
C ASN A 33 1.87 5.01 -5.80
N PHE A 34 1.15 5.89 -5.10
CA PHE A 34 0.11 6.78 -5.66
C PHE A 34 -1.13 6.12 -6.28
N VAL A 35 -1.38 4.83 -6.04
CA VAL A 35 -2.60 4.13 -6.50
C VAL A 35 -3.47 3.81 -5.30
N ASP A 36 -4.79 4.04 -5.42
CA ASP A 36 -5.75 3.57 -4.42
C ASP A 36 -5.65 2.05 -4.31
N VAL A 37 -5.31 1.59 -3.11
CA VAL A 37 -5.17 0.17 -2.84
C VAL A 37 -6.57 -0.37 -2.56
N SER A 38 -7.15 -1.08 -3.53
CA SER A 38 -8.37 -1.87 -3.29
C SER A 38 -8.16 -2.75 -2.07
N GLU A 39 -9.13 -2.74 -1.15
CA GLU A 39 -9.09 -3.57 0.05
C GLU A 39 -9.00 -5.05 -0.34
N LYS A 40 -7.95 -5.73 0.14
CA LYS A 40 -7.76 -7.16 -0.09
C LYS A 40 -8.68 -7.89 0.88
N GLN A 41 -9.75 -8.49 0.37
CA GLN A 41 -10.61 -9.36 1.17
C GLN A 41 -9.99 -10.75 1.28
N ASN A 42 -9.96 -11.30 2.50
CA ASN A 42 -9.50 -12.66 2.75
C ASN A 42 -10.69 -13.60 2.67
N ILE A 43 -10.69 -14.50 1.68
CA ILE A 43 -11.72 -15.51 1.50
C ILE A 43 -11.10 -16.90 1.49
N THR A 44 -11.85 -17.89 1.96
CA THR A 44 -11.47 -19.30 1.83
C THR A 44 -12.14 -19.88 0.60
N ILE A 45 -11.35 -20.33 -0.37
CA ILE A 45 -11.81 -21.00 -1.58
C ILE A 45 -11.11 -22.36 -1.73
N ALA A 46 -11.82 -23.34 -2.27
CA ALA A 46 -11.22 -24.61 -2.68
C ALA A 46 -10.73 -24.49 -4.13
N LEU A 47 -9.49 -24.87 -4.38
CA LEU A 47 -8.89 -24.96 -5.71
C LEU A 47 -8.27 -26.34 -5.88
N ASP A 48 -8.25 -26.84 -7.10
CA ASP A 48 -7.62 -28.12 -7.40
C ASP A 48 -6.13 -28.11 -7.04
N SER A 49 -5.66 -29.24 -6.51
CA SER A 49 -4.28 -29.39 -6.06
C SER A 49 -3.28 -29.20 -7.20
N GLU A 50 -3.65 -29.59 -8.42
CA GLU A 50 -2.83 -29.39 -9.63
C GLU A 50 -2.63 -27.90 -9.94
N ILE A 51 -3.69 -27.10 -9.86
CA ILE A 51 -3.65 -25.66 -10.11
C ILE A 51 -2.74 -24.98 -9.08
N ILE A 52 -2.90 -25.33 -7.80
CA ILE A 52 -2.06 -24.80 -6.72
C ILE A 52 -0.58 -25.14 -6.97
N ASN A 53 -0.30 -26.39 -7.35
CA ASN A 53 1.06 -26.85 -7.63
C ASN A 53 1.68 -26.13 -8.83
N TRP A 54 0.89 -25.86 -9.88
CA TRP A 54 1.33 -25.09 -11.04
C TRP A 54 1.72 -23.67 -10.65
N PHE A 55 0.88 -22.96 -9.88
CA PHE A 55 1.18 -21.61 -9.43
C PHE A 55 2.39 -21.54 -8.48
N LYS A 56 2.55 -22.54 -7.61
CA LYS A 56 3.73 -22.65 -6.73
C LYS A 56 5.02 -22.85 -7.53
N LYS A 57 5.01 -23.70 -8.57
CA LYS A 57 6.17 -23.89 -9.46
C LYS A 57 6.48 -22.62 -10.24
N LYS A 58 5.44 -21.96 -10.77
CA LYS A 58 5.57 -20.75 -11.57
C LYS A 58 6.06 -19.54 -10.77
N SER A 59 5.89 -19.53 -9.45
CA SER A 59 6.17 -18.33 -8.67
C SER A 59 7.66 -18.10 -8.37
N GLU A 60 8.57 -19.06 -8.60
CA GLU A 60 10.04 -18.90 -8.51
C GLU A 60 10.52 -18.00 -7.33
N GLY A 61 9.90 -18.13 -6.15
CA GLY A 61 10.22 -17.32 -4.96
C GLY A 61 9.35 -16.09 -4.71
N LYS A 62 8.43 -15.74 -5.60
CA LYS A 62 7.32 -14.79 -5.38
C LYS A 62 6.13 -15.50 -4.72
N GLU A 63 5.27 -14.71 -4.08
CA GLU A 63 4.04 -15.20 -3.46
C GLU A 63 3.05 -15.69 -4.53
N TYR A 64 2.79 -17.00 -4.56
CA TYR A 64 1.89 -17.63 -5.55
C TYR A 64 0.48 -17.03 -5.51
N GLN A 65 0.02 -16.54 -4.35
CA GLN A 65 -1.27 -15.84 -4.22
C GLN A 65 -1.34 -14.56 -5.05
N SER A 66 -0.23 -13.82 -5.17
CA SER A 66 -0.16 -12.62 -5.99
C SER A 66 -0.37 -12.95 -7.47
N LEU A 67 0.18 -14.09 -7.90
CA LEU A 67 0.08 -14.64 -9.25
C LEU A 67 -1.36 -15.08 -9.57
N ILE A 68 -2.03 -15.73 -8.63
CA ILE A 68 -3.45 -16.08 -8.74
C ILE A 68 -4.29 -14.81 -8.93
N ASN A 69 -4.11 -13.80 -8.08
CA ASN A 69 -4.85 -12.55 -8.18
C ASN A 69 -4.60 -11.80 -9.50
N ALA A 70 -3.35 -11.79 -10.00
CA ALA A 70 -3.03 -11.19 -11.29
C ALA A 70 -3.76 -11.91 -12.43
N THR A 71 -3.82 -13.24 -12.40
CA THR A 71 -4.50 -14.05 -13.41
C THR A 71 -6.01 -13.80 -13.40
N LEU A 72 -6.62 -13.70 -12.22
CA LEU A 72 -8.04 -13.38 -12.08
C LEU A 72 -8.38 -11.99 -12.62
N ARG A 73 -7.56 -10.98 -12.31
CA ARG A 73 -7.73 -9.61 -12.83
C ARG A 73 -7.66 -9.56 -14.35
N ASP A 74 -6.73 -10.29 -14.92
CA ASP A 74 -6.52 -10.40 -16.36
C ASP A 74 -7.70 -11.08 -17.07
N VAL A 75 -8.33 -12.08 -16.45
CA VAL A 75 -9.58 -12.67 -16.95
C VAL A 75 -10.75 -11.69 -16.89
N ILE A 76 -10.90 -10.94 -15.79
CA ILE A 76 -11.94 -9.91 -15.66
C ILE A 76 -11.76 -8.84 -16.74
N ALA A 77 -10.53 -8.37 -16.98
CA ALA A 77 -10.25 -7.35 -17.99
C ALA A 77 -10.56 -7.81 -19.42
N ARG A 78 -10.45 -9.12 -19.70
CA ARG A 78 -10.77 -9.69 -21.02
C ARG A 78 -12.26 -9.95 -21.24
N ASN A 79 -13.04 -10.11 -20.18
CA ASN A 79 -14.47 -10.42 -20.24
C ASN A 79 -15.28 -9.30 -19.54
N PRO A 80 -15.46 -8.13 -20.18
CA PRO A 80 -16.22 -7.01 -19.63
C PRO A 80 -17.73 -7.31 -19.55
#